data_AF-A0A9P8I2R6-F1
#
_entry.id   AF-A0A9P8I2R6-F1
#
_cell.length_a   1.000
_cell.length_b   1.000
_cell.length_c   1.000
_cell.angle_alpha   90.00
_cell.angle_beta   90.00
_cell.angle_gamma   90.00
#
_symmetry.space_group_name_H-M   'P 1'
#
loop_
_entity.id
_entity.type
_entity.pdbx_description
1 polymer ?
#
loop_
_entity_poly.entity_id
_entity_poly.type
_entity_poly.pdbx_seq_one_letter_code
_entity_poly.pdbx_strand_id
1 'polypeptide(L)'
;DVWKMFTIITRERKRREIQPALAVLGHCAESTRDLTSPEGRAFYEQMRKLEEFVGFASKIADQVATMKHAFALQIAAKLLS
;
A
#
# COMPACT_ATOMS: atom_id res chain seq x y z
N ASP A 1 -2.93 20.79 15.19
CA ASP A 1 -3.83 19.63 15.09
C ASP A 1 -3.04 18.45 14.54
N VAL A 2 -2.78 17.45 15.39
CA VAL A 2 -1.97 16.27 15.06
C VAL A 2 -2.65 15.39 14.00
N TRP A 3 -3.99 15.32 13.99
CA TRP A 3 -4.72 14.54 12.98
C TRP A 3 -4.58 15.15 11.59
N LYS A 4 -4.64 16.48 11.50
CA LYS A 4 -4.35 17.20 10.26
C LYS A 4 -2.92 16.96 9.77
N MET A 5 -1.93 16.92 10.66
CA MET A 5 -0.56 16.56 10.29
C MET A 5 -0.48 15.12 9.76
N PHE A 6 -1.08 14.16 10.47
CA PHE A 6 -1.12 12.76 10.06
C PHE A 6 -1.73 12.60 8.66
N THR A 7 -2.91 13.18 8.41
CA THR A 7 -3.58 13.09 7.10
C THR A 7 -2.77 13.70 5.97
N ILE A 8 -2.07 14.82 6.21
CA ILE A 8 -1.14 15.42 5.24
C ILE A 8 0.04 14.49 4.96
N ILE A 9 0.68 13.97 6.01
CA ILE A 9 1.83 13.07 5.88
C ILE A 9 1.45 11.81 5.11
N THR A 10 0.34 11.16 5.48
CA THR A 10 -0.16 9.95 4.82
C THR A 10 -0.43 10.19 3.35
N ARG A 11 -1.06 11.33 2.99
CA ARG A 11 -1.30 11.71 1.59
C ARG A 11 0.02 11.92 0.83
N GLU A 12 0.97 12.63 1.42
CA GLU A 12 2.25 12.90 0.77
C GLU A 12 3.13 11.65 0.63
N ARG A 13 3.16 10.75 1.62
CA ARG A 13 3.88 9.47 1.48
C ARG A 13 3.26 8.58 0.43
N LYS A 14 1.91 8.52 0.37
CA LYS A 14 1.23 7.80 -0.70
C LYS A 14 1.69 8.31 -2.07
N ARG A 15 1.69 9.64 -2.27
CA ARG A 15 2.04 10.27 -3.54
C ARG A 15 3.52 10.10 -3.90
N ARG A 16 4.43 10.29 -2.93
CA ARG A 16 5.88 10.36 -3.19
C ARG A 16 6.58 9.01 -3.12
N GLU A 17 5.99 8.03 -2.45
CA GLU A 17 6.70 6.78 -2.13
C GLU A 17 5.88 5.54 -2.50
N ILE A 18 4.63 5.45 -2.04
CA ILE A 18 3.83 4.24 -2.23
C ILE A 18 3.39 4.07 -3.69
N GLN A 19 2.88 5.13 -4.32
CA GLN A 19 2.49 5.08 -5.74
C GLN A 19 3.68 4.77 -6.67
N PRO A 20 4.85 5.42 -6.52
CA PRO A 20 6.04 5.04 -7.27
C PRO A 20 6.49 3.60 -7.03
N ALA A 21 6.48 3.13 -5.77
CA ALA A 21 6.83 1.75 -5.46
C ALA A 21 5.87 0.76 -6.14
N LEU A 22 4.56 1.00 -6.09
CA LEU A 22 3.57 0.18 -6.79
C LEU A 22 3.78 0.17 -8.30
N ALA A 23 4.11 1.31 -8.90
CA ALA A 23 4.40 1.39 -10.33
C ALA A 23 5.62 0.54 -10.71
N VAL A 24 6.69 0.57 -9.90
CA VAL A 24 7.89 -0.25 -10.12
C VAL A 24 7.55 -1.74 -9.98
N LEU A 25 6.82 -2.13 -8.93
CA LEU A 25 6.44 -3.52 -8.71
C LEU A 25 5.57 -4.07 -9.85
N GLY A 26 4.59 -3.29 -10.30
CA GLY A 26 3.76 -3.64 -11.45
C GLY A 26 4.57 -3.77 -12.74
N HIS A 27 5.48 -2.83 -13.00
CA HIS A 27 6.37 -2.90 -14.16
C HIS A 27 7.30 -4.13 -14.13
N CYS A 28 7.87 -4.45 -12.96
CA CYS A 28 8.70 -5.64 -12.78
C CYS A 28 7.89 -6.91 -13.05
N ALA A 29 6.68 -7.02 -12.48
CA ALA A 29 5.81 -8.15 -12.72
C ALA A 29 5.42 -8.28 -14.21
N GLU A 30 5.04 -7.19 -14.87
CA GLU A 30 4.69 -7.22 -16.29
C GLU A 30 5.88 -7.64 -17.16
N SER A 31 7.07 -7.10 -16.88
CA SER A 31 8.29 -7.39 -17.65
C SER A 31 8.77 -8.84 -17.49
N THR A 32 8.41 -9.51 -16.40
CA THR A 32 8.81 -10.91 -16.14
C THR A 32 7.67 -11.92 -16.30
N ARG A 33 6.48 -11.49 -16.74
CA ARG A 33 5.28 -12.35 -16.86
C ARG A 33 5.52 -13.59 -17.74
N ASP A 34 6.24 -13.43 -18.84
CA ASP A 34 6.42 -14.49 -19.84
C ASP A 34 7.72 -15.30 -19.62
N LEU A 35 8.46 -15.04 -18.53
CA LEU A 35 9.65 -15.82 -18.21
C LEU A 35 9.28 -17.25 -17.78
N THR A 36 9.83 -18.23 -18.48
CA THR A 36 9.53 -19.65 -18.27
C THR A 36 10.56 -20.38 -17.40
N SER A 37 11.64 -19.70 -16.98
CA SER A 37 12.55 -20.26 -15.98
C SER A 37 11.86 -20.34 -14.61
N PRO A 38 12.23 -21.33 -13.75
CA PRO A 38 11.73 -21.39 -12.38
C PRO A 38 11.93 -20.07 -11.62
N GLU A 39 13.09 -19.44 -11.77
CA GLU A 39 13.45 -18.19 -11.12
C GLU A 39 12.62 -17.02 -11.63
N GLY A 40 12.38 -16.95 -12.95
CA GLY A 40 11.56 -15.91 -13.57
C GLY A 40 10.11 -15.95 -13.09
N ARG A 41 9.53 -17.15 -13.03
CA ARG A 41 8.18 -17.35 -12.45
C ARG A 41 8.13 -16.96 -10.97
N ALA A 42 9.13 -17.37 -10.18
CA ALA A 42 9.17 -17.04 -8.76
C ALA A 42 9.26 -15.53 -8.54
N PHE A 43 10.09 -14.83 -9.32
CA PHE A 43 10.21 -13.37 -9.26
C PHE A 43 8.90 -12.67 -9.63
N TYR A 44 8.24 -13.10 -10.72
CA TYR A 44 6.92 -12.58 -11.11
C TYR A 44 5.91 -12.68 -9.96
N GLU A 45 5.77 -13.88 -9.38
CA GLU A 45 4.85 -14.14 -8.27
C GLU A 45 5.16 -13.28 -7.04
N GLN A 46 6.45 -13.09 -6.71
CA GLN A 46 6.87 -12.25 -5.59
C GLN A 46 6.52 -10.77 -5.83
N MET A 47 6.77 -10.24 -7.03
CA MET A 47 6.43 -8.86 -7.37
C MET A 47 4.92 -8.63 -7.31
N ARG A 48 4.11 -9.56 -7.82
CA ARG A 48 2.64 -9.48 -7.76
C ARG A 48 2.11 -9.49 -6.32
N LYS A 49 2.60 -10.40 -5.49
CA LYS A 49 2.18 -10.47 -4.07
C LYS A 49 2.55 -9.21 -3.30
N LEU A 50 3.75 -8.67 -3.55
CA LEU A 50 4.20 -7.44 -2.91
C LEU A 50 3.37 -6.24 -3.39
N GLU A 51 3.10 -6.12 -4.69
CA GLU A 51 2.23 -5.10 -5.27
C GLU A 51 0.82 -5.15 -4.65
N GLU A 52 0.23 -6.34 -4.56
CA GLU A 52 -1.10 -6.53 -3.98
C GLU A 52 -1.15 -6.10 -2.51
N PHE A 53 -0.18 -6.55 -1.71
CA PHE A 53 -0.12 -6.23 -0.29
C PHE A 53 0.07 -4.72 -0.04
N VAL A 54 1.01 -4.09 -0.74
CA VAL A 54 1.25 -2.64 -0.64
C VAL A 54 0.03 -1.85 -1.11
N GLY A 55 -0.63 -2.29 -2.18
CA GLY A 55 -1.84 -1.67 -2.70
C GLY A 55 -3.01 -1.76 -1.71
N PHE A 56 -3.16 -2.91 -1.07
CA PHE A 56 -4.13 -3.11 0.02
C PHE A 56 -3.86 -2.17 1.20
N ALA A 57 -2.61 -2.11 1.69
CA ALA A 57 -2.21 -1.24 2.79
C ALA A 57 -2.45 0.24 2.47
N SER A 58 -2.13 0.68 1.23
CA SER A 58 -2.39 2.05 0.78
C SER A 58 -3.89 2.38 0.81
N LYS A 59 -4.75 1.46 0.38
CA LYS A 59 -6.22 1.67 0.38
C LYS A 59 -6.75 1.82 1.80
N ILE A 60 -6.27 1.02 2.74
CA ILE A 60 -6.63 1.17 4.17
C ILE A 60 -6.21 2.55 4.68
N ALA A 61 -4.97 2.96 4.39
CA ALA A 61 -4.46 4.25 4.82
C ALA A 61 -5.31 5.42 4.28
N ASP A 62 -5.79 5.34 3.03
CA ASP A 62 -6.71 6.34 2.48
C ASP A 62 -8.04 6.39 3.24
N GLN A 63 -8.62 5.23 3.55
CA GLN A 63 -9.89 5.16 4.30
C GLN A 63 -9.75 5.74 5.70
N VAL A 64 -8.64 5.44 6.39
CA VAL A 64 -8.39 6.03 7.72
C VAL A 64 -8.19 7.54 7.60
N ALA A 65 -7.51 8.02 6.57
CA ALA A 65 -7.25 9.45 6.39
C ALA A 65 -8.51 10.29 6.07
N THR A 66 -9.59 9.68 5.57
CA THR A 66 -10.88 10.37 5.34
C THR A 66 -11.78 10.39 6.59
N MET A 67 -11.46 9.60 7.61
CA MET A 67 -12.23 9.54 8.85
C MET A 67 -12.00 10.76 9.75
N LYS A 68 -13.02 11.06 10.58
CA LYS A 68 -12.84 11.98 11.71
C LYS A 68 -11.94 11.31 12.77
N HIS A 69 -11.04 12.09 13.37
CA HIS A 69 -10.07 11.61 14.36
C HIS A 69 -10.69 10.70 15.45
N ALA A 70 -11.77 11.14 16.09
CA ALA A 70 -12.42 10.38 17.16
C ALA A 70 -12.98 9.03 16.69
N PHE A 71 -13.49 8.95 15.45
CA PHE A 71 -14.04 7.72 14.90
C PHE A 71 -12.93 6.72 14.54
N ALA A 72 -11.82 7.21 13.97
CA ALA A 72 -10.66 6.38 13.66
C ALA A 72 -10.08 5.72 14.92
N LEU A 73 -9.96 6.48 16.02
CA LEU A 73 -9.49 5.93 17.30
C LEU A 73 -10.43 4.87 17.88
N GLN A 74 -11.75 5.05 17.75
CA GLN A 74 -12.73 4.06 18.21
C GLN A 74 -12.64 2.73 17.46
N ILE A 75 -12.44 2.79 16.13
CA ILE A 75 -12.25 1.57 15.33
C ILE A 75 -10.93 0.88 15.72
N ALA A 76 -9.84 1.64 15.86
CA ALA A 76 -8.55 1.08 16.27
C ALA A 76 -8.64 0.39 17.64
N ALA A 77 -9.31 1.03 18.60
CA ALA A 77 -9.51 0.45 19.94
C ALA A 77 -10.28 -0.88 19.89
N LYS A 78 -11.30 -1.01 19.03
CA LYS A 78 -12.07 -2.27 18.87
C LYS A 78 -11.30 -3.39 18.17
N LEU A 79 -10.37 -3.05 17.28
CA LEU A 79 -9.57 -4.04 16.54
C LEU A 79 -8.36 -4.53 17.34
N LEU A 80 -7.88 -3.71 18.27
CA LEU A 80 -6.71 -4.01 19.11
C LEU A 80 -7.09 -4.54 20.51
N SER A 81 -8.39 -4.58 20.83
CA SER A 81 -8.94 -5.15 22.06
C SER A 81 -9.20 -6.64 21.96
#